data_AF-A0A7S1UNH3-F1
#
_entry.id   AF-A0A7S1UNH3-F1
#
_cell.length_a   1.000
_cell.length_b   1.000
_cell.length_c   1.000
_cell.angle_alpha   90.00
_cell.angle_beta   90.00
_cell.angle_gamma   90.00
#
_symmetry.space_group_name_H-M   'P 1'
#
loop_
_entity.id
_entity.type
_entity.pdbx_description
1 polymer ?
#
loop_
_entity_poly.entity_id
_entity_poly.type
_entity_poly.pdbx_seq_one_letter_code
_entity_poly.pdbx_strand_id
1 'polypeptide(L)'
;TNGGADFNTRIKVLCEEATKAGSVQSGKEGVRFLLDSARVFEDLEYALSSADEFKVHLVARAWDPRVRPETEFRGVCWNGTLTCLAQYFHPLYFSSIVNEKQEIQDDIVLCVKETCIQRAIAKVGGCCVIDFARVSPGEVKIVE
;
A
#
# COMPACT_ATOMS: atom_id res chain seq x y z
N THR A 1 32.02 -7.02 -13.45
CA THR A 1 30.68 -7.56 -13.14
C THR A 1 29.72 -6.39 -12.97
N ASN A 2 29.16 -5.86 -14.06
CA ASN A 2 28.41 -4.58 -14.09
C ASN A 2 26.89 -4.74 -14.34
N GLY A 3 26.31 -5.94 -14.22
CA GLY A 3 24.91 -6.19 -14.61
C GLY A 3 23.85 -6.02 -13.49
N GLY A 4 24.24 -6.04 -12.21
CA GLY A 4 23.26 -6.03 -11.10
C GLY A 4 22.66 -4.66 -10.78
N ALA A 5 23.45 -3.59 -10.91
CA ALA A 5 22.96 -2.22 -10.74
C ALA A 5 21.99 -1.80 -11.85
N ASP A 6 22.13 -2.38 -13.06
CA ASP A 6 21.24 -2.14 -14.20
C ASP A 6 19.84 -2.73 -13.95
N PHE A 7 19.75 -3.98 -13.49
CA PHE A 7 18.46 -4.66 -13.32
C PHE A 7 17.58 -4.00 -12.25
N ASN A 8 18.09 -3.82 -11.02
CA ASN A 8 17.31 -3.21 -9.93
C ASN A 8 16.83 -1.81 -10.30
N THR A 9 17.66 -1.01 -10.98
CA THR A 9 17.28 0.33 -11.46
C THR A 9 16.16 0.26 -12.49
N ARG A 10 16.24 -0.65 -13.46
CA ARG A 10 15.19 -0.83 -14.48
C ARG A 10 13.86 -1.27 -13.88
N ILE A 11 13.88 -2.18 -12.90
CA ILE A 11 12.66 -2.62 -12.23
C ILE A 11 12.06 -1.48 -11.37
N LYS A 12 12.88 -0.65 -10.72
CA LYS A 12 12.37 0.54 -10.01
C LYS A 12 11.61 1.48 -10.93
N VAL A 13 12.20 1.82 -12.09
CA VAL A 13 11.54 2.67 -13.09
C VAL A 13 10.24 2.04 -13.57
N LEU A 14 10.25 0.74 -13.86
CA LEU A 14 9.03 0.03 -14.26
C LEU A 14 7.94 0.09 -13.18
N CYS A 15 8.29 -0.13 -11.90
CA CYS A 15 7.34 -0.05 -10.79
C CYS A 15 6.80 1.38 -10.61
N GLU A 16 7.65 2.41 -10.71
CA GLU A 16 7.20 3.80 -10.65
C GLU A 16 6.22 4.14 -11.78
N GLU A 17 6.50 3.74 -13.01
CA GLU A 17 5.59 3.96 -14.14
C GLU A 17 4.31 3.14 -14.03
N ALA A 18 4.38 1.91 -13.53
CA ALA A 18 3.21 1.08 -13.26
C ALA A 18 2.30 1.72 -12.20
N THR A 19 2.89 2.27 -11.12
CA THR A 19 2.14 3.01 -10.11
C THR A 19 1.47 4.25 -10.72
N LYS A 20 2.20 5.05 -11.52
CA LYS A 20 1.66 6.23 -12.22
C LYS A 20 0.50 5.88 -13.17
N ALA A 21 0.56 4.72 -13.82
CA ALA A 21 -0.52 4.26 -14.70
C ALA A 21 -1.84 4.01 -13.97
N GLY A 22 -1.83 3.88 -12.63
CA GLY A 22 -3.04 3.83 -11.81
C GLY A 22 -3.72 5.19 -11.59
N SER A 23 -3.09 6.30 -11.99
CA SER A 23 -3.69 7.63 -11.92
C SER A 23 -4.61 7.88 -13.12
N VAL A 24 -5.86 8.25 -12.87
CA VAL A 24 -6.86 8.60 -13.89
C VAL A 24 -7.28 10.05 -13.78
N GLN A 25 -7.60 10.70 -14.90
CA GLN A 25 -7.95 12.13 -14.97
C GLN A 25 -9.45 12.36 -15.19
N SER A 26 -10.23 11.31 -15.44
CA SER A 26 -11.67 11.41 -15.63
C SER A 26 -12.40 10.16 -15.15
N GLY A 27 -13.71 10.28 -14.89
CA GLY A 27 -14.55 9.12 -14.55
C GLY A 27 -14.59 8.08 -15.66
N LYS A 28 -14.50 8.50 -16.93
CA LYS A 28 -14.44 7.59 -18.09
C LYS A 28 -13.16 6.74 -18.08
N GLU A 29 -12.03 7.35 -17.75
CA GLU A 29 -10.76 6.63 -17.58
C GLU A 29 -10.81 5.71 -16.35
N GLY A 30 -11.36 6.19 -15.23
CA GLY A 30 -11.53 5.37 -14.02
C GLY A 30 -12.36 4.11 -14.26
N VAL A 31 -13.50 4.22 -14.94
CA VAL A 31 -14.33 3.05 -15.27
C VAL A 31 -13.59 2.09 -16.21
N ARG A 32 -12.88 2.61 -17.22
CA ARG A 32 -12.08 1.75 -18.11
C ARG A 32 -10.99 1.01 -17.35
N PHE A 33 -10.27 1.71 -16.48
CA PHE A 33 -9.22 1.14 -15.64
C PHE A 33 -9.77 -0.01 -14.77
N LEU A 34 -10.95 0.15 -14.19
CA LEU A 34 -11.58 -0.89 -13.39
C LEU A 34 -12.04 -2.11 -14.23
N LEU A 35 -12.56 -1.88 -15.44
CA LEU A 35 -13.00 -2.95 -16.34
C LEU A 35 -11.84 -3.80 -16.87
N ASP A 36 -10.65 -3.22 -16.99
CA ASP A 36 -9.44 -3.92 -17.45
C ASP A 36 -8.66 -4.59 -16.30
N SER A 37 -9.11 -4.44 -15.05
CA SER A 37 -8.41 -4.96 -13.87
C SER A 37 -8.83 -6.38 -13.53
N ALA A 38 -7.89 -7.33 -13.66
CA ALA A 38 -8.07 -8.70 -13.21
C ALA A 38 -8.40 -8.80 -11.71
N ARG A 39 -7.83 -7.91 -10.87
CA ARG A 39 -8.13 -7.86 -9.43
C ARG A 39 -9.57 -7.45 -9.15
N VAL A 40 -10.07 -6.43 -9.85
CA VAL A 40 -11.47 -6.01 -9.71
C VAL A 40 -12.41 -7.12 -10.15
N PHE A 41 -12.07 -7.82 -11.24
CA PHE A 41 -12.83 -8.98 -11.69
C PHE A 41 -12.85 -10.09 -10.63
N GLU A 42 -11.70 -10.48 -10.08
CA GLU A 42 -11.56 -11.48 -9.02
C GLU A 42 -12.37 -11.10 -7.77
N ASP A 43 -12.30 -9.84 -7.33
CA ASP A 43 -13.05 -9.34 -6.17
C ASP A 43 -14.57 -9.42 -6.40
N LEU A 44 -15.04 -9.10 -7.60
CA LEU A 44 -16.46 -9.19 -7.97
C LEU A 44 -16.92 -10.65 -8.05
N GLU A 45 -16.14 -11.55 -8.65
CA GLU A 45 -16.46 -12.99 -8.66
C GLU A 45 -16.52 -13.56 -7.24
N TYR A 46 -15.55 -13.22 -6.39
CA TYR A 46 -15.54 -13.66 -5.00
C TYR A 46 -16.78 -13.17 -4.25
N ALA A 47 -17.11 -11.88 -4.36
CA ALA A 47 -18.27 -11.30 -3.71
C ALA A 47 -19.59 -11.93 -4.18
N LEU A 48 -19.72 -12.26 -5.48
CA LEU A 48 -20.89 -12.96 -6.04
C LEU A 48 -20.98 -14.43 -5.63
N SER A 49 -19.84 -15.05 -5.30
CA SER A 49 -19.79 -16.44 -4.82
C SER A 49 -20.15 -16.59 -3.34
N SER A 50 -20.13 -15.50 -2.58
CA SER A 50 -20.45 -15.48 -1.16
C SER A 50 -21.97 -15.57 -0.93
N ALA A 51 -22.37 -16.13 0.21
CA ALA A 51 -23.78 -16.17 0.62
C ALA A 51 -24.28 -14.81 1.18
N ASP A 52 -23.39 -13.82 1.27
CA ASP A 52 -23.65 -12.51 1.86
C ASP A 52 -24.34 -11.57 0.87
N GLU A 53 -24.96 -10.51 1.39
CA GLU A 53 -25.56 -9.46 0.56
C GLU A 53 -24.47 -8.71 -0.23
N PHE A 54 -24.50 -8.85 -1.56
CA PHE A 54 -23.55 -8.20 -2.45
C PHE A 54 -23.67 -6.66 -2.38
N LYS A 55 -22.63 -6.00 -1.87
CA LYS A 55 -22.49 -4.54 -1.82
C LYS A 55 -21.18 -4.10 -2.44
N VAL A 56 -21.26 -3.29 -3.48
CA VAL A 56 -20.09 -2.71 -4.15
C VAL A 56 -19.98 -1.24 -3.78
N HIS A 57 -18.77 -0.84 -3.40
CA HIS A 57 -18.41 0.56 -3.18
C HIS A 57 -17.34 0.96 -4.19
N LEU A 58 -17.53 2.13 -4.81
CA LEU A 58 -16.51 2.75 -5.64
C LEU A 58 -15.68 3.69 -4.78
N VAL A 59 -14.37 3.43 -4.68
CA VAL A 59 -13.45 4.25 -3.89
C VAL A 59 -12.52 5.01 -4.83
N ALA A 60 -12.58 6.34 -4.79
CA ALA A 60 -11.63 7.22 -5.46
C ALA A 60 -10.70 7.85 -4.43
N ARG A 61 -9.38 7.77 -4.67
CA ARG A 61 -8.34 8.35 -3.80
C ARG A 61 -7.60 9.44 -4.57
N ALA A 62 -7.23 10.52 -3.88
CA ALA A 62 -6.39 11.55 -4.47
C ALA A 62 -4.99 10.96 -4.75
N TRP A 63 -4.50 11.18 -5.97
CA TRP A 63 -3.16 10.78 -6.35
C TRP A 63 -2.11 11.58 -5.56
N ASP A 64 -1.19 10.89 -4.88
CA ASP A 64 -0.04 11.51 -4.21
C ASP A 64 1.26 10.97 -4.83
N PRO A 65 2.01 11.78 -5.60
CA PRO A 65 3.23 11.32 -6.27
C PRO A 65 4.37 10.98 -5.31
N ARG A 66 4.22 11.28 -4.02
CA ARG A 66 5.20 10.91 -2.98
C ARG A 66 5.04 9.46 -2.52
N VAL A 67 3.90 8.82 -2.79
CA VAL A 67 3.69 7.39 -2.57
C VAL A 67 4.40 6.65 -3.70
N ARG A 68 5.60 6.16 -3.38
CA ARG A 68 6.50 5.45 -4.30
C ARG A 68 6.84 4.07 -3.73
N PRO A 69 7.30 3.13 -4.56
CA PRO A 69 7.65 1.79 -4.11
C PRO A 69 8.59 1.72 -2.90
N GLU A 70 9.56 2.65 -2.78
CA GLU A 70 10.45 2.69 -1.61
C GLU A 70 9.81 3.21 -0.33
N THR A 71 8.71 3.96 -0.44
CA THR A 71 8.03 4.57 0.71
C THR A 71 6.97 3.66 1.32
N GLU A 72 6.67 2.53 0.67
CA GLU A 72 5.58 1.64 1.03
C GLU A 72 6.03 0.45 1.89
N PHE A 73 5.28 0.21 2.97
CA PHE A 73 5.55 -0.82 3.97
C PHE A 73 4.28 -1.58 4.30
N ARG A 74 4.42 -2.88 4.54
CA ARG A 74 3.33 -3.75 5.00
C ARG A 74 3.57 -4.14 6.44
N GLY A 75 2.61 -3.81 7.29
CA GLY A 75 2.59 -4.20 8.70
C GLY A 75 1.58 -5.30 8.97
N VAL A 76 1.86 -6.10 9.99
CA VAL A 76 0.88 -7.05 10.54
C VAL A 76 0.59 -6.66 11.98
N CYS A 77 -0.67 -6.40 12.26
CA CYS A 77 -1.19 -6.18 13.60
C CYS A 77 -1.75 -7.49 14.16
N TRP A 78 -1.37 -7.80 15.40
CA TRP A 78 -1.89 -8.93 16.16
C TRP A 78 -2.28 -8.44 17.56
N ASN A 79 -3.50 -8.76 17.99
CA ASN A 79 -4.05 -8.30 19.27
C ASN A 79 -3.89 -6.76 19.49
N GLY A 80 -4.24 -5.98 18.47
CA GLY A 80 -4.17 -4.51 18.50
C GLY A 80 -2.76 -3.91 18.34
N THR A 81 -1.73 -4.75 18.22
CA THR A 81 -0.33 -4.31 18.24
C THR A 81 0.37 -4.62 16.92
N LEU A 82 1.03 -3.62 16.33
CA LEU A 82 1.93 -3.83 15.19
C LEU A 82 3.07 -4.76 15.60
N THR A 83 3.11 -5.96 15.01
CA THR A 83 4.01 -7.05 15.40
C THR A 83 5.15 -7.24 14.42
N CYS A 84 4.89 -6.99 13.14
CA CYS A 84 5.94 -6.97 12.13
C CYS A 84 5.71 -5.85 11.12
N LEU A 85 6.81 -5.44 10.49
CA LEU A 85 6.83 -4.43 9.45
C LEU A 85 7.87 -4.84 8.41
N ALA A 86 7.48 -4.87 7.15
CA ALA A 86 8.36 -5.17 6.04
C ALA A 86 8.17 -4.15 4.92
N GLN A 87 9.17 -4.02 4.08
CA GLN A 87 9.03 -3.28 2.84
C GLN A 87 8.03 -3.97 1.92
N TYR A 88 7.08 -3.22 1.36
CA TYR A 88 6.05 -3.78 0.47
C TYR A 88 6.67 -4.34 -0.81
N PHE A 89 7.54 -3.56 -1.46
CA PHE A 89 8.25 -3.95 -2.68
C PHE A 89 9.53 -4.75 -2.38
N HIS A 90 9.36 -5.88 -1.68
CA HIS A 90 10.46 -6.75 -1.24
C HIS A 90 11.44 -7.26 -2.34
N PRO A 91 11.07 -7.37 -3.64
CA PRO A 91 12.03 -7.74 -4.69
C PRO A 91 13.05 -6.65 -5.02
N LEU A 92 12.82 -5.41 -4.57
CA LEU A 92 13.62 -4.25 -4.92
C LEU A 92 14.49 -3.77 -3.75
N TYR A 93 15.77 -3.53 -4.02
CA TYR A 93 16.67 -2.99 -3.02
C TYR A 93 16.74 -1.46 -3.10
N PHE A 94 16.49 -0.77 -1.99
CA PHE A 94 16.63 0.68 -1.86
C PHE A 94 17.60 1.00 -0.71
N SER A 95 18.70 1.67 -1.01
CA SER A 95 19.70 2.01 0.02
C SER A 95 19.22 3.12 0.97
N SER A 96 18.35 4.02 0.52
CA SER A 96 17.79 5.10 1.34
C SER A 96 17.06 4.56 2.58
N ILE A 97 16.17 3.57 2.39
CA ILE A 97 15.38 3.00 3.49
C ILE A 97 16.23 2.24 4.51
N VAL A 98 17.38 1.67 4.09
CA VAL A 98 18.28 0.96 5.01
C VAL A 98 18.90 1.93 6.00
N ASN A 99 19.28 3.12 5.53
CA ASN A 99 19.89 4.15 6.36
C ASN A 99 18.86 4.84 7.29
N GLU A 100 17.59 4.88 6.89
CA GLU A 100 16.50 5.53 7.63
C GLU A 100 15.63 4.54 8.41
N LYS A 101 16.03 3.26 8.49
CA LYS A 101 15.20 2.17 9.03
C LYS A 101 14.53 2.51 10.37
N GLN A 102 15.31 3.03 11.32
CA GLN A 102 14.80 3.30 12.67
C GLN A 102 13.77 4.42 12.67
N GLU A 103 14.02 5.51 11.93
CA GLU A 103 13.08 6.62 11.82
C GLU A 103 11.77 6.19 11.14
N ILE A 104 11.87 5.38 10.09
CA ILE A 104 10.72 4.81 9.39
C ILE A 104 9.88 3.98 10.36
N GLN A 105 10.54 3.12 11.15
CA GLN A 105 9.87 2.27 12.13
C GLN A 105 9.16 3.13 13.19
N ASP A 106 9.83 4.15 13.72
CA ASP A 106 9.28 5.00 14.77
C ASP A 106 8.07 5.80 14.26
N ASP A 107 8.14 6.37 13.06
CA ASP A 107 7.04 7.10 12.42
C ASP A 107 5.81 6.20 12.22
N ILE A 108 6.00 4.96 11.75
CA ILE A 108 4.91 4.02 11.52
C ILE A 108 4.30 3.55 12.86
N VAL A 109 5.14 3.28 13.87
CA VAL A 109 4.66 2.92 15.21
C VAL A 109 3.86 4.06 15.84
N LEU A 110 4.27 5.31 15.62
CA LEU A 110 3.52 6.49 16.06
C LEU A 110 2.18 6.60 15.35
N CYS A 111 2.15 6.44 14.02
CA CYS A 111 0.91 6.42 13.22
C CYS A 111 -0.08 5.35 13.72
N VAL A 112 0.40 4.13 14.00
CA VAL A 112 -0.46 3.05 14.52
C VAL A 112 -1.05 3.39 15.88
N LYS A 113 -0.37 4.18 16.72
CA LYS A 113 -0.87 4.60 18.04
C LYS A 113 -1.95 5.67 17.96
N GLU A 114 -2.19 6.28 16.80
CA GLU A 114 -3.26 7.24 16.64
C GLU A 114 -4.63 6.63 16.98
N THR A 115 -5.45 7.39 17.68
CA THR A 115 -6.72 6.89 18.24
C THR A 115 -7.73 6.47 17.16
N CYS A 116 -7.68 7.07 15.97
CA CYS A 116 -8.50 6.65 14.84
C CYS A 116 -8.05 5.30 14.29
N ILE A 117 -6.74 5.07 14.17
CA ILE A 117 -6.16 3.82 13.67
C ILE A 117 -6.38 2.68 14.67
N GLN A 118 -6.12 2.91 15.96
CA GLN A 118 -6.43 1.93 17.01
C GLN A 118 -7.91 1.52 17.02
N ARG A 119 -8.82 2.47 16.79
CA ARG A 119 -10.26 2.17 16.65
C ARG A 119 -10.56 1.33 15.41
N ALA A 120 -9.92 1.61 14.28
CA ALA A 120 -10.08 0.82 13.06
C ALA A 120 -9.56 -0.62 13.25
N ILE A 121 -8.38 -0.79 13.85
CA ILE A 121 -7.80 -2.10 14.19
C ILE A 121 -8.74 -2.88 15.11
N ALA A 122 -9.25 -2.25 16.17
CA ALA A 122 -10.20 -2.88 17.08
C ALA A 122 -11.50 -3.30 16.37
N LYS A 123 -12.00 -2.48 15.44
CA LYS A 123 -13.22 -2.76 14.67
C LYS A 123 -13.11 -4.02 13.80
N VAL A 124 -11.92 -4.32 13.29
CA VAL A 124 -11.64 -5.53 12.49
C VAL A 124 -11.19 -6.73 13.34
N GLY A 125 -11.31 -6.65 14.67
CA GLY A 125 -11.01 -7.76 15.59
C GLY A 125 -9.58 -7.78 16.12
N GLY A 126 -8.81 -6.70 15.95
CA GLY A 126 -7.46 -6.57 16.49
C GLY A 126 -6.37 -7.28 15.70
N CYS A 127 -6.72 -8.00 14.64
CA CYS A 127 -5.80 -8.74 13.78
C CYS A 127 -6.02 -8.33 12.32
N CYS A 128 -5.03 -7.69 11.71
CA CYS A 128 -5.12 -7.23 10.33
C CYS A 128 -3.74 -7.02 9.71
N VAL A 129 -3.73 -6.93 8.38
CA VAL A 129 -2.61 -6.40 7.61
C VAL A 129 -2.92 -4.94 7.31
N ILE A 130 -1.92 -4.07 7.40
CA ILE A 130 -2.05 -2.65 7.10
C ILE A 130 -0.91 -2.27 6.17
N ASP A 131 -1.23 -1.58 5.08
CA ASP A 131 -0.24 -1.00 4.19
C ASP A 131 -0.05 0.49 4.51
N PHE A 132 1.20 0.90 4.61
CA PHE A 132 1.63 2.24 4.99
C PHE A 132 2.47 2.86 3.87
N ALA A 133 2.42 4.19 3.75
CA ALA A 133 3.40 4.95 2.99
C ALA A 133 4.00 6.06 3.86
N ARG A 134 5.32 6.02 4.11
CA ARG A 134 6.05 7.11 4.76
C ARG A 134 6.52 8.09 3.69
N VAL A 135 5.73 9.12 3.44
CA VAL A 135 5.95 10.07 2.33
C VAL A 135 6.91 11.20 2.69
N SER A 136 7.09 11.48 3.98
CA SER A 136 8.14 12.36 4.51
C SER A 136 8.40 12.01 5.99
N PRO A 137 9.51 12.48 6.61
CA PRO A 137 9.75 12.26 8.03
C PRO A 137 8.59 12.77 8.90
N GLY A 138 8.04 11.89 9.73
CA GLY A 138 6.85 12.18 10.56
C GLY A 138 5.51 12.17 9.82
N GLU A 139 5.48 11.95 8.49
CA GLU A 139 4.25 11.89 7.69
C GLU A 139 4.05 10.47 7.14
N VAL A 140 3.12 9.74 7.76
CA VAL A 140 2.71 8.39 7.35
C VAL A 140 1.26 8.42 6.87
N LYS A 141 1.01 7.72 5.77
CA LYS A 141 -0.33 7.50 5.21
C LYS A 141 -0.71 6.03 5.33
N ILE A 142 -1.97 5.77 5.65
CA ILE A 142 -2.56 4.44 5.48
C ILE A 142 -2.98 4.28 4.03
N VAL A 143 -2.47 3.23 3.38
CA VAL A 143 -2.77 2.88 1.99
C VAL A 143 -3.94 1.89 1.94
N GLU A 144 -3.91 0.83 2.76
CA GLU A 144 -4.92 -0.23 2.82
C GLU A 144 -5.06 -0.77 4.25
#